data_AF-A0A7C4NGC1-F1
#
_entry.id   AF-A0A7C4NGC1-F1
#
_cell.length_a   1.000
_cell.length_b   1.000
_cell.length_c   1.000
_cell.angle_alpha   90.00
_cell.angle_beta   90.00
_cell.angle_gamma   90.00
#
_symmetry.space_group_name_H-M   'P 1'
#
loop_
_entity.id
_entity.type
_entity.pdbx_description
1 polymer ?
#
loop_
_entity_poly.entity_id
_entity_poly.type
_entity_poly.pdbx_seq_one_letter_code
_entity_poly.pdbx_strand_id
1 'polypeptide(L)'
;MSWRITGLSNLRRVVLVQLAKGAGLGLGIPASRLIRIFNLNGGLTYRFLRELESEEVAMQVSRNVWTLKDTHKARALAELALSDWRGLYSYFPETVPDVYYYMPDIPTTWFGGMAYRVVIADPVLEGRINPPGEYKVVYTSLRSRRFRFNWSLMMPVGGREQSIADLLSYDPLWPVEQYIVWYYGDIDLDEVARRCSPYGLKRLASFLSFMKMSLGVPKAMEFNYLTLLDRDVYEEFLPKYFSWVFANGVDITRNI
;
A
#
# COMPACT_ATOMS: atom_id res chain seq x y z
N MET A 1 -31.28 22.03 -11.02
CA MET A 1 -30.07 21.65 -11.80
C MET A 1 -29.94 20.14 -11.74
N SER A 2 -29.92 19.49 -12.90
CA SER A 2 -30.01 18.04 -13.08
C SER A 2 -28.66 17.37 -12.83
N TRP A 3 -28.50 16.71 -11.67
CA TRP A 3 -27.43 15.74 -11.48
C TRP A 3 -27.86 14.42 -12.13
N ARG A 4 -27.65 14.28 -13.44
CA ARG A 4 -27.69 12.96 -14.07
C ARG A 4 -26.46 12.19 -13.58
N ILE A 5 -26.73 11.18 -12.75
CA ILE A 5 -25.77 10.34 -12.04
C ILE A 5 -24.97 9.45 -13.01
N THR A 6 -25.42 9.32 -14.26
CA THR A 6 -24.68 8.72 -15.38
C THR A 6 -23.66 9.72 -15.97
N GLY A 7 -22.56 10.00 -15.26
CA GLY A 7 -21.48 10.84 -15.83
C GLY A 7 -20.59 11.61 -14.87
N LEU A 8 -20.46 11.23 -13.59
CA LEU A 8 -19.46 11.86 -12.72
C LEU A 8 -18.06 11.59 -13.27
N SER A 9 -17.33 12.65 -13.65
CA SER A 9 -15.90 12.55 -13.93
C SER A 9 -15.19 11.86 -12.75
N ASN A 10 -14.18 11.03 -13.02
CA ASN A 10 -13.43 10.28 -12.00
C ASN A 10 -13.00 11.15 -10.81
N LEU A 11 -12.64 12.41 -11.05
CA LEU A 11 -12.29 13.39 -10.00
C LEU A 11 -13.43 13.60 -9.00
N ARG A 12 -14.64 13.89 -9.49
CA ARG A 12 -15.81 14.18 -8.63
C ARG A 12 -16.16 12.98 -7.78
N ARG A 13 -16.17 11.80 -8.40
CA ARG A 13 -16.45 10.52 -7.72
C ARG A 13 -15.44 10.24 -6.62
N VAL A 14 -14.14 10.34 -6.92
CA VAL A 14 -13.07 10.16 -5.94
C VAL A 14 -13.22 11.12 -4.77
N VAL A 15 -13.34 12.42 -5.04
CA VAL A 15 -13.44 13.42 -3.97
C VAL A 15 -14.63 13.13 -3.04
N LEU A 16 -15.81 12.87 -3.60
CA LEU A 16 -17.01 12.59 -2.81
C LEU A 16 -16.89 11.29 -2.00
N VAL A 17 -16.40 10.20 -2.60
CA VAL A 17 -16.21 8.92 -1.88
C VAL A 17 -15.24 9.10 -0.71
N GLN A 18 -14.11 9.78 -0.92
CA GLN A 18 -13.13 9.96 0.15
C GLN A 18 -13.68 10.83 1.28
N LEU A 19 -14.41 11.90 0.96
CA LEU A 19 -15.09 12.72 1.95
C LEU A 19 -16.17 11.94 2.72
N ALA A 20 -16.94 11.09 2.04
CA ALA A 20 -17.96 10.24 2.63
C ALA A 20 -17.38 9.23 3.62
N LYS A 21 -16.36 8.47 3.19
CA LYS A 21 -15.63 7.55 4.07
C LYS A 21 -14.96 8.28 5.23
N GLY A 22 -14.39 9.46 4.96
CA GLY A 22 -13.77 10.30 5.99
C GLY A 22 -14.77 10.70 7.07
N ALA A 23 -15.94 11.17 6.67
CA ALA A 23 -17.03 11.52 7.57
C ALA A 23 -17.46 10.34 8.44
N GLY A 24 -17.58 9.13 7.87
CA GLY A 24 -17.90 7.90 8.60
C GLY A 24 -16.89 7.55 9.70
N LEU A 25 -15.64 8.02 9.59
CA LEU A 25 -14.57 7.80 10.57
C LEU A 25 -14.22 9.07 11.38
N GLY A 26 -14.93 10.18 11.19
CA GLY A 26 -14.61 11.47 11.81
C GLY A 26 -13.25 12.04 11.37
N LEU A 27 -12.85 11.80 10.11
CA LEU A 27 -11.57 12.20 9.54
C LEU A 27 -11.74 13.23 8.42
N GLY A 28 -10.94 14.30 8.49
CA GLY A 28 -10.75 15.19 7.35
C GLY A 28 -9.88 14.52 6.27
N ILE A 29 -10.03 14.95 5.02
CA ILE A 29 -9.35 14.44 3.84
C ILE A 29 -8.38 15.51 3.30
N PRO A 30 -7.06 15.25 3.32
CA PRO A 30 -6.10 16.17 2.75
C PRO A 30 -6.18 16.17 1.21
N ALA A 31 -6.40 17.35 0.62
CA ALA A 31 -6.49 17.49 -0.84
C ALA A 31 -5.21 17.03 -1.55
N SER A 32 -4.05 17.27 -0.93
CA SER A 32 -2.74 16.82 -1.45
C SER A 32 -2.64 15.30 -1.54
N ARG A 33 -3.24 14.55 -0.61
CA ARG A 33 -3.26 13.08 -0.65
C ARG A 33 -4.17 12.58 -1.77
N LEU A 34 -5.34 13.20 -1.97
CA LEU A 34 -6.23 12.88 -3.10
C LEU A 34 -5.49 13.03 -4.43
N ILE A 35 -4.87 14.19 -4.64
CA ILE A 35 -4.13 14.52 -5.85
C ILE A 35 -3.04 13.49 -6.11
N ARG A 36 -2.21 13.19 -5.10
CA ARG A 36 -1.08 12.27 -5.23
C ARG A 36 -1.51 10.82 -5.49
N ILE A 37 -2.47 10.31 -4.70
CA ILE A 37 -2.82 8.89 -4.69
C ILE A 37 -3.64 8.52 -5.91
N PHE A 38 -4.56 9.40 -6.32
CA PHE A 38 -5.44 9.17 -7.48
C PHE A 38 -4.94 9.83 -8.77
N ASN A 39 -3.76 10.49 -8.73
CA ASN A 39 -3.19 11.23 -9.86
C ASN A 39 -4.16 12.27 -10.45
N LEU A 40 -4.82 13.05 -9.59
CA LEU A 40 -5.79 14.06 -10.01
C LEU A 40 -5.11 15.38 -10.39
N ASN A 41 -5.76 16.18 -11.24
CA ASN A 41 -5.31 17.54 -11.50
C ASN A 41 -5.60 18.43 -10.28
N GLY A 42 -4.54 18.98 -9.66
CA GLY A 42 -4.68 19.77 -8.44
C GLY A 42 -5.58 21.00 -8.57
N GLY A 43 -5.47 21.76 -9.67
CA GLY A 43 -6.30 22.94 -9.90
C GLY A 43 -7.79 22.60 -9.98
N LEU A 44 -8.13 21.52 -10.69
CA LEU A 44 -9.51 21.03 -10.78
C LEU A 44 -10.00 20.45 -9.44
N THR A 45 -9.14 19.76 -8.69
CA THR A 45 -9.49 19.22 -7.37
C THR A 45 -9.83 20.32 -6.39
N TYR A 46 -9.00 21.37 -6.28
CA TYR A 46 -9.28 22.50 -5.40
C TYR A 46 -10.52 23.30 -5.84
N ARG A 47 -10.71 23.49 -7.16
CA ARG A 47 -11.92 24.15 -7.69
C ARG A 47 -13.17 23.37 -7.28
N PHE A 48 -13.18 22.06 -7.47
CA PHE A 48 -14.33 21.23 -7.10
C PHE A 48 -14.60 21.21 -5.60
N LEU A 49 -13.57 21.19 -4.75
CA LEU A 49 -13.74 21.29 -3.30
C LEU A 49 -14.37 22.64 -2.88
N ARG A 50 -13.99 23.74 -3.54
CA ARG A 50 -14.61 25.06 -3.33
C ARG A 50 -16.06 25.13 -3.83
N GLU A 51 -16.36 24.45 -4.95
CA GLU A 51 -17.75 24.29 -5.42
C GLU A 51 -18.59 23.57 -4.36
N LEU A 52 -18.12 22.43 -3.83
CA LEU A 52 -18.79 21.70 -2.75
C LEU A 52 -18.98 22.54 -1.48
N GLU A 53 -18.03 23.40 -1.15
CA GLU A 53 -18.13 24.33 -0.01
C GLU A 53 -19.21 25.39 -0.23
N SER A 54 -19.24 26.01 -1.40
CA SER A 54 -20.27 26.99 -1.78
C SER A 54 -21.68 26.39 -1.81
N GLU A 55 -21.76 25.09 -2.08
CA GLU A 55 -23.00 24.31 -2.11
C GLU A 55 -23.43 23.73 -0.76
N GLU A 56 -22.70 24.06 0.32
CA GLU A 56 -22.90 23.56 1.68
C GLU A 56 -22.82 22.03 1.83
N VAL A 57 -22.02 21.40 0.97
CA VAL A 57 -21.76 19.95 1.01
C VAL A 57 -20.49 19.64 1.79
N ALA A 58 -19.44 20.41 1.59
CA ALA A 58 -18.14 20.21 2.23
C ALA A 58 -17.72 21.46 3.01
N MET A 59 -16.73 21.30 3.89
CA MET A 59 -16.09 22.42 4.57
C MET A 59 -14.61 22.14 4.81
N GLN A 60 -13.83 23.21 4.88
CA GLN A 60 -12.42 23.15 5.23
C GLN A 60 -12.25 23.14 6.76
N VAL A 61 -11.66 22.08 7.32
CA VAL A 61 -11.41 21.95 8.77
C VAL A 61 -10.02 22.44 9.18
N SER A 62 -9.07 22.40 8.26
CA SER A 62 -7.75 23.00 8.42
C SER A 62 -7.13 23.25 7.05
N ARG A 63 -5.92 23.82 7.00
CA ARG A 63 -5.26 24.17 5.73
C ARG A 63 -5.22 22.97 4.79
N ASN A 64 -5.96 23.06 3.69
CA ASN A 64 -6.13 22.02 2.64
C ASN A 64 -6.68 20.66 3.11
N VAL A 65 -7.34 20.60 4.28
CA VAL A 65 -8.02 19.42 4.78
C VAL A 65 -9.52 19.66 4.80
N TRP A 66 -10.27 18.73 4.21
CA TRP A 66 -11.68 18.90 3.88
C TRP A 66 -12.53 17.79 4.50
N THR A 67 -13.74 18.09 4.93
CA THR A 67 -14.71 17.11 5.42
C THR A 67 -16.08 17.39 4.83
N LEU A 68 -17.00 16.44 4.91
CA LEU A 68 -18.42 16.71 4.66
C LEU A 68 -18.99 17.57 5.77
N LYS A 69 -19.86 18.53 5.41
CA LYS A 69 -20.70 19.23 6.37
C LYS A 69 -21.78 18.27 6.89
N ASP A 70 -22.25 18.56 8.10
CA ASP A 70 -23.37 17.82 8.67
C ASP A 70 -24.72 18.36 8.18
N THR A 71 -25.05 18.13 6.91
CA THR A 71 -26.32 18.53 6.30
C THR A 71 -27.00 17.34 5.62
N HIS A 72 -28.34 17.37 5.53
CA HIS A 72 -29.10 16.33 4.82
C HIS A 72 -28.62 16.17 3.36
N LYS A 73 -28.32 17.29 2.69
CA LYS A 73 -27.79 17.30 1.31
C LYS A 73 -26.44 16.58 1.23
N ALA A 74 -25.51 16.87 2.15
CA ALA A 74 -24.19 16.24 2.18
C ALA A 74 -24.28 14.74 2.45
N ARG A 75 -25.11 14.32 3.42
CA ARG A 75 -25.34 12.90 3.75
C ARG A 75 -25.93 12.13 2.57
N ALA A 76 -26.98 12.65 1.92
CA ALA A 76 -27.59 12.01 0.75
C ALA A 76 -26.60 11.85 -0.42
N LEU A 77 -25.75 12.85 -0.65
CA LEU A 77 -24.71 12.77 -1.69
C LEU A 77 -23.61 11.76 -1.31
N ALA A 78 -23.26 11.66 -0.04
CA ALA A 78 -22.30 10.69 0.47
C ALA A 78 -22.77 9.25 0.27
N GLU A 79 -24.02 8.96 0.63
CA GLU A 79 -24.65 7.65 0.42
C GLU A 79 -24.65 7.26 -1.06
N LEU A 80 -25.03 8.22 -1.93
CA LEU A 80 -25.00 8.01 -3.37
C LEU A 80 -23.58 7.76 -3.90
N ALA A 81 -22.56 8.46 -3.38
CA ALA A 81 -21.18 8.27 -3.81
C ALA A 81 -20.65 6.87 -3.44
N LEU A 82 -21.10 6.32 -2.31
CA LEU A 82 -20.68 5.03 -1.79
C LEU A 82 -21.39 3.84 -2.45
N SER A 83 -22.59 4.02 -3.01
CA SER A 83 -23.42 2.91 -3.53
C SER A 83 -22.69 2.00 -4.51
N ASP A 84 -21.84 2.58 -5.34
CA ASP A 84 -21.15 1.91 -6.45
C ASP A 84 -19.64 1.74 -6.21
N TRP A 85 -19.13 2.13 -5.03
CA TRP A 85 -17.69 2.07 -4.74
C TRP A 85 -17.34 0.77 -4.01
N ARG A 86 -16.96 -0.25 -4.79
CA ARG A 86 -16.56 -1.56 -4.27
C ARG A 86 -15.19 -1.97 -4.81
N GLY A 87 -14.38 -2.58 -3.94
CA GLY A 87 -13.05 -3.10 -4.28
C GLY A 87 -13.02 -4.62 -4.36
N LEU A 88 -11.88 -5.17 -4.82
CA LEU A 88 -11.65 -6.62 -4.80
C LEU A 88 -11.71 -7.21 -3.38
N TYR A 89 -11.39 -6.36 -2.39
CA TYR A 89 -11.44 -6.69 -0.98
C TYR A 89 -12.52 -5.84 -0.31
N SER A 90 -13.34 -6.46 0.54
CA SER A 90 -14.56 -5.82 1.04
C SER A 90 -14.27 -4.76 2.09
N TYR A 91 -13.47 -5.04 3.11
CA TYR A 91 -13.39 -4.15 4.27
C TYR A 91 -12.78 -2.77 3.95
N PHE A 92 -11.51 -2.74 3.54
CA PHE A 92 -10.75 -1.50 3.40
C PHE A 92 -11.26 -0.59 2.26
N PRO A 93 -11.39 -1.10 1.02
CA PRO A 93 -11.93 -0.32 -0.10
C PRO A 93 -13.35 0.19 0.08
N GLU A 94 -14.17 -0.40 0.96
CA GLU A 94 -15.54 0.07 1.18
C GLU A 94 -15.62 1.05 2.36
N THR A 95 -14.84 0.84 3.41
CA THR A 95 -15.02 1.57 4.69
C THR A 95 -13.95 2.63 4.96
N VAL A 96 -12.72 2.43 4.49
CA VAL A 96 -11.58 3.27 4.85
C VAL A 96 -11.25 4.22 3.71
N PRO A 97 -11.01 5.53 3.96
CA PRO A 97 -10.53 6.42 2.92
C PRO A 97 -9.19 5.93 2.38
N ASP A 98 -9.14 5.71 1.07
CA ASP A 98 -7.99 5.23 0.30
C ASP A 98 -6.76 6.16 0.39
N VAL A 99 -6.94 7.36 0.96
CA VAL A 99 -5.83 8.28 1.27
C VAL A 99 -5.05 7.93 2.55
N TYR A 100 -5.55 6.99 3.34
CA TYR A 100 -5.01 6.64 4.66
C TYR A 100 -4.48 5.22 4.78
N TYR A 101 -4.46 4.45 3.70
CA TYR A 101 -3.84 3.13 3.69
C TYR A 101 -3.37 2.73 2.30
N TYR A 102 -2.60 1.65 2.22
CA TYR A 102 -2.41 0.87 1.00
C TYR A 102 -2.09 -0.59 1.34
N MET A 103 -2.21 -1.45 0.33
CA MET A 103 -1.82 -2.86 0.43
C MET A 103 -0.58 -3.14 -0.42
N PRO A 104 0.39 -3.94 0.06
CA PRO A 104 1.45 -4.46 -0.80
C PRO A 104 0.86 -5.25 -1.98
N ASP A 105 1.35 -4.97 -3.19
CA ASP A 105 0.88 -5.60 -4.43
C ASP A 105 2.01 -6.42 -5.06
N ILE A 106 2.06 -7.69 -4.67
CA ILE A 106 2.94 -8.71 -5.24
C ILE A 106 2.06 -9.88 -5.71
N PRO A 107 2.30 -10.46 -6.91
CA PRO A 107 1.57 -11.62 -7.40
C PRO A 107 1.53 -12.76 -6.37
N THR A 108 0.36 -13.03 -5.80
CA THR A 108 0.20 -14.04 -4.74
C THR A 108 0.06 -15.46 -5.28
N THR A 109 -0.46 -15.62 -6.49
CA THR A 109 -0.87 -16.93 -7.01
C THR A 109 0.26 -17.92 -7.28
N TRP A 110 1.52 -17.46 -7.27
CA TRP A 110 2.69 -18.29 -7.59
C TRP A 110 3.48 -18.75 -6.36
N PHE A 111 3.22 -18.17 -5.19
CA PHE A 111 4.00 -18.37 -3.96
C PHE A 111 3.19 -18.94 -2.79
N GLY A 112 1.98 -19.44 -3.08
CA GLY A 112 1.02 -19.93 -2.08
C GLY A 112 0.00 -18.86 -1.65
N GLY A 113 -0.98 -19.25 -0.84
CA GLY A 113 -1.94 -18.29 -0.26
C GLY A 113 -1.30 -17.52 0.90
N MET A 114 -1.51 -16.20 0.97
CA MET A 114 -1.18 -15.44 2.18
C MET A 114 -2.11 -15.87 3.32
N ALA A 115 -1.58 -16.08 4.52
CA ALA A 115 -2.40 -16.36 5.71
C ALA A 115 -3.30 -15.17 6.10
N TYR A 116 -2.84 -13.95 5.79
CA TYR A 116 -3.54 -12.69 6.01
C TYR A 116 -3.08 -11.67 4.97
N ARG A 117 -3.86 -10.62 4.74
CA ARG A 117 -3.48 -9.48 3.89
C ARG A 117 -2.81 -8.41 4.74
N VAL A 118 -1.56 -8.09 4.44
CA VAL A 118 -0.88 -6.95 5.07
C VAL A 118 -1.49 -5.65 4.59
N VAL A 119 -1.81 -4.75 5.51
CA VAL A 119 -2.29 -3.41 5.20
C VAL A 119 -1.43 -2.39 5.93
N ILE A 120 -0.86 -1.45 5.19
CA ILE A 120 -0.09 -0.35 5.75
C ILE A 120 -1.04 0.83 5.93
N ALA A 121 -1.29 1.22 7.18
CA ALA A 121 -2.26 2.23 7.55
C ALA A 121 -1.61 3.43 8.25
N ASP A 122 -2.13 4.62 7.99
CA ASP A 122 -1.74 5.82 8.73
C ASP A 122 -2.13 5.68 10.22
N PRO A 123 -1.31 6.12 11.19
CA PRO A 123 -1.64 6.02 12.62
C PRO A 123 -2.93 6.74 13.00
N VAL A 124 -3.39 7.70 12.19
CA VAL A 124 -4.70 8.33 12.40
C VAL A 124 -5.87 7.34 12.31
N LEU A 125 -5.69 6.14 11.74
CA LEU A 125 -6.73 5.11 11.71
C LEU A 125 -6.77 4.25 12.98
N GLU A 126 -5.76 4.34 13.84
CA GLU A 126 -5.68 3.55 15.07
C GLU A 126 -6.88 3.84 15.99
N GLY A 127 -7.57 2.78 16.42
CA GLY A 127 -8.80 2.86 17.21
C GLY A 127 -10.05 3.32 16.45
N ARG A 128 -9.97 3.61 15.15
CA ARG A 128 -11.10 4.05 14.31
C ARG A 128 -11.63 2.97 13.38
N ILE A 129 -10.82 1.94 13.12
CA ILE A 129 -11.17 0.82 12.25
C ILE A 129 -11.12 -0.50 13.03
N ASN A 130 -11.97 -1.44 12.64
CA ASN A 130 -12.04 -2.80 13.19
C ASN A 130 -12.01 -3.81 12.04
N PRO A 131 -10.86 -4.01 11.40
CA PRO A 131 -10.71 -4.93 10.27
C PRO A 131 -10.92 -6.39 10.72
N PRO A 132 -11.51 -7.25 9.87
CA PRO A 132 -11.64 -8.67 10.18
C PRO A 132 -10.27 -9.37 10.24
N GLY A 133 -10.22 -10.55 10.87
CA GLY A 133 -8.98 -11.30 11.14
C GLY A 133 -8.17 -11.74 9.91
N GLU A 134 -8.73 -11.60 8.70
CA GLU A 134 -8.01 -11.81 7.44
C GLU A 134 -7.02 -10.67 7.11
N TYR A 135 -7.01 -9.56 7.86
CA TYR A 135 -6.08 -8.45 7.67
C TYR A 135 -5.09 -8.33 8.83
N LYS A 136 -3.82 -8.11 8.49
CA LYS A 136 -2.79 -7.65 9.43
C LYS A 136 -2.49 -6.19 9.17
N VAL A 137 -3.02 -5.32 10.03
CA VAL A 137 -2.81 -3.88 9.91
C VAL A 137 -1.53 -3.45 10.61
N VAL A 138 -0.70 -2.71 9.89
CA VAL A 138 0.52 -2.10 10.39
C VAL A 138 0.33 -0.59 10.39
N TYR A 139 0.19 -0.01 11.58
CA TYR A 139 0.09 1.44 11.75
C TYR A 139 1.49 2.08 11.69
N THR A 140 1.71 2.92 10.69
CA THR A 140 3.02 3.55 10.46
C THR A 140 2.87 4.77 9.56
N SER A 141 3.84 5.69 9.64
CA SER A 141 3.78 6.91 8.82
C SER A 141 3.72 6.57 7.33
N LEU A 142 2.72 7.15 6.64
CA LEU A 142 2.62 7.10 5.18
C LEU A 142 3.51 8.13 4.48
N ARG A 143 4.24 8.94 5.25
CA ARG A 143 5.27 9.83 4.71
C ARG A 143 6.35 9.00 4.03
N SER A 144 6.89 9.51 2.91
CA SER A 144 7.90 8.85 2.05
C SER A 144 7.53 7.49 1.43
N ARG A 145 6.40 6.89 1.79
CA ARG A 145 5.91 5.64 1.17
C ARG A 145 5.36 5.89 -0.23
N ARG A 146 5.70 4.99 -1.17
CA ARG A 146 5.30 5.05 -2.58
C ARG A 146 4.13 4.12 -2.84
N PHE A 147 2.95 4.69 -3.02
CA PHE A 147 1.73 3.96 -3.33
C PHE A 147 0.78 4.85 -4.14
N ARG A 148 -0.10 4.22 -4.92
CA ARG A 148 -1.09 4.88 -5.79
C ARG A 148 -2.36 4.04 -5.84
N PHE A 149 -3.46 4.68 -6.21
CA PHE A 149 -4.72 3.97 -6.46
C PHE A 149 -4.60 3.12 -7.73
N ASN A 150 -4.87 1.83 -7.60
CA ASN A 150 -4.99 0.90 -8.70
C ASN A 150 -6.46 0.77 -9.08
N TRP A 151 -6.82 1.25 -10.26
CA TRP A 151 -8.20 1.25 -10.76
C TRP A 151 -8.72 -0.15 -11.10
N SER A 152 -7.85 -1.10 -11.44
CA SER A 152 -8.23 -2.49 -11.72
C SER A 152 -8.61 -3.23 -10.43
N LEU A 153 -7.89 -2.95 -9.34
CA LEU A 153 -8.15 -3.54 -8.03
C LEU A 153 -9.12 -2.70 -7.18
N MET A 154 -9.40 -1.47 -7.63
CA MET A 154 -10.21 -0.47 -6.94
C MET A 154 -9.71 -0.20 -5.50
N MET A 155 -8.39 -0.11 -5.32
CA MET A 155 -7.76 0.14 -4.02
C MET A 155 -6.34 0.75 -4.16
N PRO A 156 -5.82 1.42 -3.12
CA PRO A 156 -4.44 1.89 -3.07
C PRO A 156 -3.45 0.74 -2.88
N VAL A 157 -2.43 0.68 -3.74
CA VAL A 157 -1.38 -0.34 -3.72
C VAL A 157 0.01 0.27 -3.65
N GLY A 158 0.91 -0.43 -2.96
CA GLY A 158 2.33 -0.11 -2.91
C GLY A 158 2.99 -0.31 -4.28
N GLY A 159 3.94 0.55 -4.64
CA GLY A 159 4.83 0.27 -5.77
C GLY A 159 5.66 -1.00 -5.51
N ARG A 160 6.24 -1.61 -6.56
CA ARG A 160 6.95 -2.90 -6.47
C ARG A 160 7.96 -2.95 -5.31
N GLU A 161 8.89 -2.01 -5.26
CA GLU A 161 9.96 -1.96 -4.23
C GLU A 161 9.39 -1.67 -2.84
N GLN A 162 8.36 -0.82 -2.76
CA GLN A 162 7.66 -0.53 -1.50
C GLN A 162 6.96 -1.78 -0.96
N SER A 163 6.26 -2.51 -1.83
CA SER A 163 5.54 -3.73 -1.49
C SER A 163 6.50 -4.83 -1.01
N ILE A 164 7.64 -5.01 -1.68
CA ILE A 164 8.69 -5.95 -1.25
C ILE A 164 9.22 -5.55 0.14
N ALA A 165 9.55 -4.27 0.32
CA ALA A 165 10.06 -3.77 1.60
C ALA A 165 9.07 -3.99 2.74
N ASP A 166 7.77 -3.79 2.50
CA ASP A 166 6.72 -3.98 3.50
C ASP A 166 6.53 -5.44 3.88
N LEU A 167 6.53 -6.35 2.90
CA LEU A 167 6.41 -7.78 3.19
C LEU A 167 7.65 -8.31 3.92
N LEU A 168 8.85 -7.88 3.53
CA LEU A 168 10.08 -8.18 4.28
C LEU A 168 9.97 -7.72 5.75
N SER A 169 9.40 -6.53 5.95
CA SER A 169 9.34 -5.86 7.26
C SER A 169 8.28 -6.41 8.19
N TYR A 170 7.15 -6.86 7.64
CA TYR A 170 5.92 -7.08 8.41
C TYR A 170 5.26 -8.44 8.19
N ASP A 171 5.69 -9.21 7.18
CA ASP A 171 5.20 -10.57 6.97
C ASP A 171 6.33 -11.60 6.89
N PRO A 172 6.76 -12.15 8.05
CA PRO A 172 7.83 -13.15 8.08
C PRO A 172 7.41 -14.49 7.46
N LEU A 173 6.10 -14.73 7.28
CA LEU A 173 5.59 -15.99 6.72
C LEU A 173 5.56 -15.96 5.20
N TRP A 174 5.38 -14.78 4.59
CA TRP A 174 5.37 -14.65 3.14
C TRP A 174 6.79 -14.78 2.56
N PRO A 175 7.02 -15.68 1.58
CA PRO A 175 8.34 -15.95 1.01
C PRO A 175 8.76 -14.89 -0.01
N VAL A 176 8.79 -13.62 0.41
CA VAL A 176 9.11 -12.47 -0.46
C VAL A 176 10.51 -12.58 -1.08
N GLU A 177 11.45 -13.26 -0.43
CA GLU A 177 12.79 -13.50 -0.98
C GLU A 177 12.76 -14.37 -2.24
N GLN A 178 11.80 -15.29 -2.35
CA GLN A 178 11.62 -16.08 -3.58
C GLN A 178 11.21 -15.19 -4.75
N TYR A 179 10.38 -14.17 -4.50
CA TYR A 179 10.06 -13.15 -5.49
C TYR A 179 11.33 -12.36 -5.90
N ILE A 180 12.18 -12.01 -4.94
CA ILE A 180 13.46 -11.34 -5.21
C ILE A 180 14.37 -12.21 -6.09
N VAL A 181 14.42 -13.53 -5.90
CA VAL A 181 15.20 -14.44 -6.77
C VAL A 181 14.73 -14.37 -8.22
N TRP A 182 13.43 -14.49 -8.44
CA TRP A 182 12.85 -14.56 -9.78
C TRP A 182 13.07 -13.26 -10.55
N TYR A 183 12.90 -12.13 -9.87
CA TYR A 183 13.02 -10.79 -10.47
C TYR A 183 14.31 -10.06 -10.09
N TYR A 184 15.39 -10.79 -9.78
CA TYR A 184 16.62 -10.23 -9.23
C TYR A 184 17.26 -9.14 -10.09
N GLY A 185 17.11 -9.22 -11.42
CA GLY A 185 17.59 -8.21 -12.38
C GLY A 185 16.67 -6.99 -12.53
N ASP A 186 15.40 -7.13 -12.15
CA ASP A 186 14.34 -6.15 -12.44
C ASP A 186 13.89 -5.37 -11.19
N ILE A 187 14.45 -5.68 -10.03
CA ILE A 187 14.17 -5.03 -8.74
C ILE A 187 15.37 -4.18 -8.32
N ASP A 188 15.08 -2.91 -8.03
CA ASP A 188 16.00 -2.00 -7.34
C ASP A 188 16.03 -2.35 -5.84
N LEU A 189 17.01 -3.15 -5.45
CA LEU A 189 17.15 -3.64 -4.07
C LEU A 189 17.69 -2.56 -3.11
N ASP A 190 18.36 -1.53 -3.62
CA ASP A 190 18.77 -0.38 -2.80
C ASP A 190 17.54 0.44 -2.40
N GLU A 191 16.60 0.62 -3.32
CA GLU A 191 15.30 1.22 -3.01
C GLU A 191 14.48 0.38 -2.04
N VAL A 192 14.49 -0.95 -2.17
CA VAL A 192 13.87 -1.86 -1.17
C VAL A 192 14.50 -1.65 0.20
N ALA A 193 15.83 -1.69 0.29
CA ALA A 193 16.58 -1.55 1.55
C ALA A 193 16.29 -0.21 2.24
N ARG A 194 16.25 0.90 1.50
CA ARG A 194 15.91 2.23 2.03
C ARG A 194 14.49 2.32 2.62
N ARG A 195 13.59 1.42 2.22
CA ARG A 195 12.18 1.40 2.61
C ARG A 195 11.86 0.41 3.72
N CYS A 196 12.76 -0.54 3.98
CA CYS A 196 12.55 -1.56 4.99
C CYS A 196 12.53 -0.99 6.42
N SER A 197 11.81 -1.65 7.31
CA SER A 197 12.06 -1.56 8.74
C SER A 197 13.44 -2.14 9.08
N PRO A 198 13.99 -1.87 10.29
CA PRO A 198 15.24 -2.50 10.71
C PRO A 198 15.22 -4.03 10.61
N TYR A 199 14.09 -4.67 10.94
CA TYR A 199 13.93 -6.12 10.79
C TYR A 199 13.90 -6.55 9.32
N GLY A 200 13.12 -5.85 8.47
CA GLY A 200 13.08 -6.15 7.04
C GLY A 200 14.44 -5.97 6.36
N LEU A 201 15.24 -5.00 6.81
CA LEU A 201 16.59 -4.76 6.30
C LEU A 201 17.54 -5.89 6.69
N LYS A 202 17.48 -6.36 7.94
CA LYS A 202 18.23 -7.55 8.39
C LYS A 202 17.84 -8.78 7.58
N ARG A 203 16.54 -9.01 7.35
CA ARG A 203 16.03 -10.11 6.53
C ARG A 203 16.56 -10.05 5.10
N LEU A 204 16.49 -8.87 4.46
CA LEU A 204 17.09 -8.65 3.14
C LEU A 204 18.60 -8.89 3.15
N ALA A 205 19.31 -8.37 4.14
CA ALA A 205 20.76 -8.51 4.25
C ALA A 205 21.19 -9.98 4.44
N SER A 206 20.49 -10.73 5.29
CA SER A 206 20.69 -12.16 5.49
C SER A 206 20.45 -12.94 4.19
N PHE A 207 19.39 -12.62 3.46
CA PHE A 207 19.12 -13.24 2.16
C PHE A 207 20.18 -12.92 1.10
N LEU A 208 20.62 -11.66 0.99
CA LEU A 208 21.69 -11.29 0.04
C LEU A 208 23.04 -11.90 0.39
N SER A 209 23.33 -12.02 1.69
CA SER A 209 24.52 -12.73 2.19
C SER A 209 24.48 -14.20 1.80
N PHE A 210 23.32 -14.85 1.96
CA PHE A 210 23.10 -16.22 1.49
C PHE A 210 23.34 -16.34 -0.02
N MET A 211 22.73 -15.46 -0.84
CA MET A 211 22.92 -15.49 -2.30
C MET A 211 24.39 -15.32 -2.69
N LYS A 212 25.13 -14.43 -2.02
CA LYS A 212 26.57 -14.24 -2.26
C LYS A 212 27.38 -15.48 -1.88
N MET A 213 27.12 -16.05 -0.70
CA MET A 213 27.91 -17.17 -0.16
C MET A 213 27.62 -18.49 -0.89
N SER A 214 26.35 -18.76 -1.18
CA SER A 214 25.89 -20.04 -1.70
C SER A 214 25.97 -20.11 -3.23
N LEU A 215 25.72 -19.00 -3.94
CA LEU A 215 25.70 -18.97 -5.40
C LEU A 215 26.87 -18.19 -6.02
N GLY A 216 27.70 -17.55 -5.20
CA GLY A 216 28.77 -16.69 -5.70
C GLY A 216 28.27 -15.49 -6.53
N VAL A 217 27.00 -15.08 -6.36
CA VAL A 217 26.39 -13.96 -7.10
C VAL A 217 26.50 -12.68 -6.25
N PRO A 218 27.54 -11.85 -6.45
CA PRO A 218 27.59 -10.55 -5.81
C PRO A 218 26.62 -9.61 -6.52
N LYS A 219 25.77 -8.92 -5.75
CA LYS A 219 25.13 -7.69 -6.22
C LYS A 219 25.81 -6.51 -5.57
N ALA A 220 26.20 -5.55 -6.40
CA ALA A 220 26.66 -4.26 -5.94
C ALA A 220 25.46 -3.56 -5.29
N MET A 221 25.62 -3.20 -4.03
CA MET A 221 24.61 -2.53 -3.21
C MET A 221 25.26 -1.29 -2.61
N GLU A 222 24.49 -0.22 -2.41
CA GLU A 222 24.96 0.99 -1.74
C GLU A 222 25.24 0.76 -0.24
N PHE A 223 24.73 -0.35 0.32
CA PHE A 223 24.97 -0.76 1.70
C PHE A 223 25.70 -2.09 1.81
N ASN A 224 26.45 -2.26 2.90
CA ASN A 224 27.17 -3.51 3.17
C ASN A 224 26.28 -4.53 3.89
N TYR A 225 25.60 -5.38 3.12
CA TYR A 225 24.72 -6.42 3.66
C TYR A 225 25.43 -7.45 4.54
N LEU A 226 26.74 -7.69 4.36
CA LEU A 226 27.48 -8.62 5.23
C LEU A 226 27.60 -8.10 6.66
N THR A 227 27.66 -6.78 6.84
CA THR A 227 27.72 -6.15 8.17
C THR A 227 26.36 -6.08 8.88
N LEU A 228 25.27 -6.29 8.14
CA LEU A 228 23.90 -6.29 8.65
C LEU A 228 23.34 -7.71 8.83
N LEU A 229 24.18 -8.73 8.63
CA LEU A 229 23.82 -10.12 8.85
C LEU A 229 23.43 -10.31 10.32
N ASP A 230 22.20 -10.76 10.52
CA ASP A 230 21.68 -11.13 11.83
C ASP A 230 21.62 -12.64 11.92
N ARG A 231 22.31 -13.20 12.92
CA ARG A 231 22.47 -14.66 13.08
C ARG A 231 21.13 -15.35 13.28
N ASP A 232 20.24 -14.78 14.10
CA ASP A 232 18.97 -15.40 14.44
C ASP A 232 18.05 -15.42 13.20
N VAL A 233 18.02 -14.31 12.46
CA VAL A 233 17.29 -14.23 11.19
C VAL A 233 17.89 -15.19 10.16
N TYR A 234 19.22 -15.29 10.09
CA TYR A 234 19.87 -16.20 9.15
C TYR A 234 19.52 -17.66 9.47
N GLU A 235 19.67 -18.11 10.73
CA GLU A 235 19.36 -19.47 11.15
C GLU A 235 17.87 -19.82 10.95
N GLU A 236 16.95 -18.89 11.22
CA GLU A 236 15.51 -19.08 11.01
C GLU A 236 15.15 -19.32 9.53
N PHE A 237 15.75 -18.54 8.63
CA PHE A 237 15.37 -18.55 7.22
C PHE A 237 16.26 -19.42 6.33
N LEU A 238 17.44 -19.86 6.81
CA LEU A 238 18.39 -20.66 6.03
C LEU A 238 17.77 -21.91 5.38
N PRO A 239 16.96 -22.75 6.08
CA PRO A 239 16.33 -23.90 5.45
C PRO A 239 15.37 -23.51 4.32
N LYS A 240 14.69 -22.37 4.46
CA LYS A 240 13.79 -21.82 3.44
C LYS A 240 14.56 -21.30 2.23
N TYR A 241 15.69 -20.63 2.46
CA TYR A 241 16.54 -20.12 1.37
C TYR A 241 17.10 -21.25 0.52
N PHE A 242 17.56 -22.34 1.14
CA PHE A 242 18.01 -23.52 0.41
C PHE A 242 16.91 -24.13 -0.46
N SER A 243 15.69 -24.29 0.07
CA SER A 243 14.59 -24.86 -0.71
C SER A 243 14.13 -23.92 -1.83
N TRP A 244 14.10 -22.61 -1.61
CA TRP A 244 13.67 -21.65 -2.64
C TRP A 244 14.65 -21.51 -3.80
N VAL A 245 15.95 -21.56 -3.49
CA VAL A 245 17.03 -21.34 -4.47
C VAL A 245 17.40 -22.63 -5.20
N PHE A 246 17.65 -23.73 -4.47
CA PHE A 246 18.18 -24.96 -5.06
C PHE A 246 17.11 -25.97 -5.47
N ALA A 247 15.96 -26.04 -4.77
CA ALA A 247 14.91 -27.00 -5.15
C ALA A 247 14.13 -26.59 -6.42
N ASN A 248 14.26 -25.33 -6.85
CA ASN A 248 13.61 -24.81 -8.06
C ASN A 248 14.51 -24.78 -9.31
N GLY A 249 15.72 -25.37 -9.26
CA GLY A 249 16.61 -25.45 -10.42
C GLY A 249 17.05 -24.08 -10.96
N VAL A 250 17.02 -23.02 -10.13
CA VAL A 250 17.40 -21.65 -10.52
C VAL A 250 18.90 -21.55 -10.75
N ASP A 251 19.67 -22.35 -10.01
CA ASP A 251 21.07 -22.68 -10.28
C ASP A 251 21.23 -23.20 -11.72
N ILE A 252 20.47 -24.24 -12.07
CA ILE A 252 20.59 -24.94 -13.37
C ILE A 252 20.10 -24.07 -14.55
N THR A 253 19.02 -23.29 -14.39
CA THR A 253 18.43 -22.49 -15.49
C THR A 253 19.19 -21.21 -15.82
N ARG A 254 20.01 -20.70 -14.91
CA ARG A 254 20.81 -19.49 -15.12
C ARG A 254 22.30 -19.76 -15.39
N ASN A 255 22.68 -21.04 -15.53
CA ASN A 255 24.07 -21.47 -15.69
C ASN A 255 24.94 -20.98 -14.51
N ILE A 256 24.38 -21.10 -13.29
CA ILE A 256 25.03 -20.80 -12.01
C ILE A 256 25.41 -22.13 -11.35
#